data_AF-E5YA25-F1
#
_entry.id   AF-E5YA25-F1
#
_cell.length_a   1.000
_cell.length_b   1.000
_cell.length_c   1.000
_cell.angle_alpha   90.00
_cell.angle_beta   90.00
_cell.angle_gamma   90.00
#
_symmetry.space_group_name_H-M   'P 1'
#
loop_
_entity.id
_entity.type
_entity.pdbx_description
1 polymer ?
#
loop_
_entity_poly.entity_id
_entity_poly.type
_entity_poly.pdbx_seq_one_letter_code
_entity_poly.pdbx_strand_id
1 'polypeptide(L)'
;MRFLQFCGLILLGGLVSCSWQSAPTPPPVEPQPLSPVAQFMVANATGATAVIEDETFGGEVRVTLEDAFLSAAGETCKRATLLSAQHEAEIVVICHNGQEGDGSTPGEWRLMPRVWGKGISTP
;
A
#
# COMPACT_ATOMS: atom_id res chain seq x y z
N MET A 1 31.95 -35.73 -49.32
CA MET A 1 32.22 -35.52 -47.89
C MET A 1 32.39 -34.02 -47.63
N ARG A 2 31.42 -33.38 -46.97
CA ARG A 2 31.52 -32.07 -46.24
C ARG A 2 30.11 -31.49 -46.06
N PHE A 3 29.27 -32.22 -45.34
CA PHE A 3 27.93 -31.78 -44.89
C PHE A 3 27.88 -31.65 -43.36
N LEU A 4 29.02 -31.32 -42.74
CA LEU A 4 29.18 -31.24 -41.28
C LEU A 4 30.07 -30.04 -40.92
N GLN A 5 29.66 -28.81 -41.27
CA GLN A 5 30.38 -27.63 -40.78
C GLN A 5 29.53 -26.37 -40.61
N PHE A 6 28.21 -26.50 -40.43
CA PHE A 6 27.32 -25.34 -40.23
C PHE A 6 26.35 -25.44 -39.05
N CYS A 7 26.57 -26.37 -38.10
CA CYS A 7 25.75 -26.44 -36.87
C CYS A 7 26.38 -25.72 -35.67
N GLY A 8 27.63 -25.25 -35.76
CA GLY A 8 28.37 -24.72 -34.60
C GLY A 8 28.18 -23.23 -34.30
N LEU A 9 27.61 -22.44 -35.23
CA LEU A 9 27.65 -20.97 -35.13
C LEU A 9 26.33 -20.28 -34.75
N ILE A 10 25.23 -21.03 -34.55
CA ILE A 10 23.90 -20.45 -34.24
C ILE A 10 23.58 -20.51 -32.73
N LEU A 11 24.42 -21.11 -31.89
CA LEU A 11 24.19 -21.23 -30.45
C LEU A 11 24.68 -20.04 -29.61
N LEU A 12 25.29 -19.01 -30.23
CA LEU A 12 25.86 -17.85 -29.52
C LEU A 12 25.21 -16.49 -29.84
N GLY A 13 24.18 -16.45 -30.70
CA GLY A 13 23.55 -15.20 -31.15
C GLY A 13 22.22 -14.81 -30.47
N GLY A 14 21.71 -15.63 -29.54
CA GLY A 14 20.33 -15.52 -29.06
C GLY A 14 20.10 -14.73 -27.76
N LEU A 15 21.12 -14.10 -27.17
CA LEU A 15 21.02 -13.46 -25.84
C LEU A 15 20.97 -11.93 -25.86
N VAL A 16 20.70 -11.31 -27.02
CA VAL A 16 20.68 -9.84 -27.12
C VAL A 16 19.32 -9.36 -27.60
N SER A 17 18.32 -9.43 -26.73
CA SER A 17 17.25 -8.43 -26.62
C SER A 17 16.16 -8.88 -25.65
N CYS A 18 16.50 -9.02 -24.37
CA CYS A 18 15.52 -8.67 -23.34
C CYS A 18 15.50 -7.14 -23.31
N SER A 19 14.75 -6.54 -24.24
CA SER A 19 14.43 -5.13 -24.20
C SER A 19 13.68 -4.89 -22.91
N TRP A 20 14.41 -4.46 -21.88
CA TRP A 20 13.88 -3.83 -20.68
C TRP A 20 13.11 -2.60 -21.13
N GLN A 21 11.86 -2.81 -21.53
CA GLN A 21 10.87 -1.77 -21.71
C GLN A 21 10.50 -1.35 -20.29
N SER A 22 11.26 -0.39 -19.74
CA SER A 22 10.93 0.24 -18.46
C SER A 22 9.47 0.68 -18.53
N ALA A 23 8.64 0.14 -17.63
CA ALA A 23 7.28 0.62 -17.48
C ALA A 23 7.33 2.15 -17.28
N PRO A 24 6.43 2.93 -17.90
CA PRO A 24 6.37 4.37 -17.68
C PRO A 24 6.30 4.64 -16.18
N THR A 25 7.18 5.51 -15.69
CA THR A 25 7.15 5.94 -14.29
C THR A 25 5.77 6.57 -14.04
N PRO A 26 5.00 6.09 -13.04
CA PRO A 26 3.71 6.70 -12.74
C PRO A 26 3.92 8.18 -12.40
N PRO A 27 2.98 9.06 -12.78
CA PRO A 27 3.07 10.47 -12.46
C PRO A 27 3.19 10.66 -10.94
N PRO A 28 3.95 11.67 -10.47
CA PRO A 28 3.98 12.01 -9.05
C PRO A 28 2.56 12.27 -8.55
N VAL A 29 2.12 11.51 -7.54
CA VAL A 29 0.84 11.74 -6.88
C VAL A 29 1.05 12.89 -5.90
N GLU A 30 0.38 14.02 -6.13
CA GLU A 30 0.37 15.13 -5.18
C GLU A 30 -0.24 14.67 -3.84
N PRO A 31 0.31 15.06 -2.67
CA PRO A 31 -0.19 14.59 -1.40
C PRO A 31 -1.63 15.02 -1.18
N GLN A 32 -2.55 14.06 -1.17
CA GLN A 32 -3.94 14.31 -0.83
C GLN A 32 -4.05 14.39 0.70
N PRO A 33 -4.89 15.30 1.23
CA PRO A 33 -5.12 15.35 2.67
C PRO A 33 -5.63 14.00 3.18
N LEU A 34 -5.19 13.61 4.37
CA LEU A 34 -5.66 12.38 5.02
C LEU A 34 -7.17 12.40 5.20
N SER A 35 -7.81 11.26 4.94
CA SER A 35 -9.23 11.07 5.25
C SER A 35 -9.50 11.19 6.76
N PRO A 36 -10.72 11.54 7.20
CA PRO A 36 -11.07 11.60 8.62
C PRO A 36 -10.69 10.34 9.41
N VAL A 37 -10.92 9.14 8.86
CA VAL A 37 -10.48 7.88 9.49
C VAL A 37 -8.96 7.84 9.61
N ALA A 38 -8.23 8.19 8.56
CA ALA A 38 -6.77 8.18 8.59
C ALA A 38 -6.23 9.18 9.63
N GLN A 39 -6.81 10.37 9.74
CA GLN A 39 -6.45 11.35 10.77
C GLN A 39 -6.66 10.79 12.19
N PHE A 40 -7.79 10.12 12.43
CA PHE A 40 -8.05 9.45 13.70
C PHE A 40 -6.99 8.40 14.02
N MET A 41 -6.64 7.54 13.06
CA MET A 41 -5.60 6.53 13.25
C MET A 41 -4.24 7.15 13.59
N VAL A 42 -3.87 8.27 12.95
CA VAL A 42 -2.62 8.99 13.27
C VAL A 42 -2.64 9.53 14.69
N ALA A 43 -3.71 10.21 15.08
CA ALA A 43 -3.79 10.94 16.34
C ALA A 43 -3.98 10.06 17.59
N ASN A 44 -4.41 8.81 17.44
CA ASN A 44 -4.81 7.97 18.56
C ASN A 44 -3.91 6.75 18.78
N ALA A 45 -3.99 6.19 20.00
CA ALA A 45 -3.29 4.97 20.39
C ALA A 45 -4.17 3.73 20.23
N THR A 46 -3.53 2.56 20.13
CA THR A 46 -4.20 1.26 20.06
C THR A 46 -5.25 1.09 21.17
N GLY A 47 -6.40 0.50 20.82
CA GLY A 47 -7.57 0.36 21.67
C GLY A 47 -8.56 1.52 21.55
N ALA A 48 -8.19 2.63 20.92
CA ALA A 48 -9.11 3.73 20.65
C ALA A 48 -10.22 3.30 19.69
N THR A 49 -11.44 3.77 19.98
CA THR A 49 -12.61 3.55 19.14
C THR A 49 -13.35 4.87 18.92
N ALA A 50 -13.90 5.06 17.73
CA ALA A 50 -14.71 6.22 17.39
C ALA A 50 -15.74 5.88 16.31
N VAL A 51 -16.75 6.72 16.18
CA VAL A 51 -17.65 6.74 15.02
C VAL A 51 -17.29 7.98 14.21
N ILE A 52 -17.02 7.80 12.92
CA ILE A 52 -16.47 8.83 12.02
C ILE A 52 -17.23 8.78 10.70
N GLU A 53 -17.68 9.94 10.22
CA GLU A 53 -18.22 10.10 8.88
C GLU A 53 -17.05 10.31 7.89
N ASP A 54 -16.88 9.40 6.95
CA ASP A 54 -15.83 9.41 5.93
C ASP A 54 -16.35 8.80 4.62
N GLU A 55 -16.58 9.65 3.62
CA GLU A 55 -17.10 9.26 2.30
C GLU A 55 -16.19 8.24 1.58
N THR A 56 -14.89 8.20 1.90
CA THR A 56 -13.95 7.20 1.36
C THR A 56 -14.35 5.77 1.72
N PHE A 57 -15.12 5.63 2.81
CA PHE A 57 -15.63 4.38 3.37
C PHE A 57 -17.17 4.33 3.36
N GLY A 58 -17.82 5.11 2.50
CA GLY A 58 -19.27 5.04 2.29
C GLY A 58 -20.11 5.71 3.39
N GLY A 59 -19.53 6.66 4.13
CA GLY A 59 -20.23 7.48 5.13
C GLY A 59 -19.82 7.16 6.56
N GLU A 60 -20.79 6.95 7.45
CA GLU A 60 -20.53 6.67 8.87
C GLU A 60 -19.91 5.28 9.09
N VAL A 61 -18.73 5.24 9.71
CA VAL A 61 -18.03 4.02 10.10
C VAL A 61 -17.62 4.05 11.56
N ARG A 62 -17.76 2.90 12.24
CA ARG A 62 -17.14 2.66 13.54
C ARG A 62 -15.72 2.17 13.31
N VAL A 63 -14.75 2.94 13.79
CA VAL A 63 -13.32 2.62 13.71
C VAL A 63 -12.84 2.05 15.04
N THR A 64 -12.12 0.94 14.98
CA THR A 64 -11.40 0.35 16.12
C THR A 64 -9.93 0.24 15.75
N LEU A 65 -9.06 0.95 16.47
CA LEU A 65 -7.61 0.89 16.24
C LEU A 65 -7.02 -0.30 16.99
N GLU A 66 -6.50 -1.29 16.26
CA GLU A 66 -6.21 -2.63 16.78
C GLU A 66 -4.76 -2.82 17.19
N ASP A 67 -3.81 -2.33 16.39
CA ASP A 67 -2.38 -2.53 16.62
C ASP A 67 -1.53 -1.40 16.02
N ALA A 68 -0.27 -1.38 16.43
CA ALA A 68 0.82 -0.67 15.78
C ALA A 68 1.97 -1.65 15.60
N PHE A 69 2.58 -1.68 14.42
CA PHE A 69 3.58 -2.68 14.03
C PHE A 69 4.59 -2.12 13.04
N LEU A 70 5.74 -2.79 12.91
CA LEU A 70 6.74 -2.48 11.89
C LEU A 70 6.47 -3.31 10.63
N SER A 71 6.37 -2.66 9.47
CA SER A 71 6.21 -3.36 8.19
C SER A 71 7.50 -4.03 7.76
N ALA A 72 7.41 -4.94 6.79
CA ALA A 72 8.59 -5.54 6.16
C ALA A 72 9.49 -4.50 5.46
N ALA A 73 8.96 -3.32 5.15
CA ALA A 73 9.71 -2.19 4.58
C ALA A 73 10.35 -1.30 5.65
N GLY A 74 10.21 -1.62 6.95
CA GLY A 74 10.72 -0.79 8.05
C GLY A 74 9.85 0.44 8.34
N GLU A 75 8.63 0.51 7.79
CA GLU A 75 7.67 1.57 8.09
C GLU A 75 6.97 1.26 9.40
N THR A 76 6.72 2.29 10.22
CA THR A 76 5.82 2.15 11.36
C THR A 76 4.39 2.27 10.85
N CYS A 77 3.57 1.27 11.13
CA CYS A 77 2.19 1.19 10.67
C CYS A 77 1.23 1.04 11.84
N LYS A 78 -0.02 1.42 11.61
CA LYS A 78 -1.16 1.18 12.50
C LYS A 78 -2.29 0.50 11.72
N ARG A 79 -2.98 -0.46 12.34
CA ARG A 79 -4.14 -1.15 11.76
C ARG A 79 -5.42 -0.76 12.48
N ALA A 80 -6.48 -0.61 11.71
CA ALA A 80 -7.82 -0.47 12.24
C ALA A 80 -8.79 -1.40 11.53
N THR A 81 -9.81 -1.84 12.26
CA THR A 81 -11.03 -2.41 11.68
C THR A 81 -12.10 -1.33 11.63
N LEU A 82 -12.68 -1.15 10.45
CA LEU A 82 -13.82 -0.29 10.19
C LEU A 82 -15.06 -1.17 10.08
N LEU A 83 -16.17 -0.73 10.68
CA LEU A 83 -17.48 -1.36 10.55
C LEU A 83 -18.47 -0.30 10.07
N SER A 84 -19.05 -0.50 8.89
CA SER A 84 -20.08 0.38 8.34
C SER A 84 -21.44 0.16 8.98
N ALA A 85 -22.36 1.11 8.80
CA ALA A 85 -23.76 0.97 9.21
C ALA A 85 -24.47 -0.23 8.54
N GLN A 86 -24.01 -0.64 7.36
CA GLN A 86 -24.53 -1.81 6.62
C GLN A 86 -23.91 -3.13 7.10
N HIS A 87 -23.15 -3.13 8.20
CA HIS A 87 -22.44 -4.29 8.75
C HIS A 87 -21.36 -4.85 7.80
N GLU A 88 -20.82 -4.02 6.90
CA GLU A 88 -19.61 -4.34 6.16
C GLU A 88 -18.39 -4.00 7.01
N ALA A 89 -17.38 -4.87 6.98
CA ALA A 89 -16.15 -4.66 7.73
C ALA A 89 -14.95 -4.59 6.78
N GLU A 90 -14.03 -3.68 7.07
CA GLU A 90 -12.81 -3.50 6.30
C GLU A 90 -11.62 -3.28 7.24
N ILE A 91 -10.51 -3.95 6.93
CA ILE A 91 -9.23 -3.73 7.62
C ILE A 91 -8.45 -2.71 6.81
N VAL A 92 -8.06 -1.63 7.48
CA VAL A 92 -7.22 -0.59 6.89
C VAL A 92 -5.92 -0.47 7.65
N VAL A 93 -4.87 -0.09 6.93
CA VAL A 93 -3.54 0.12 7.48
C VAL A 93 -3.05 1.49 7.05
N ILE A 94 -2.47 2.25 7.98
CA ILE A 94 -1.77 3.50 7.68
C ILE A 94 -0.31 3.33 8.08
N CYS A 95 0.62 3.73 7.21
CA CYS A 95 2.05 3.60 7.44
C CYS A 95 2.73 4.96 7.31
N HIS A 96 3.82 5.14 8.06
CA HIS A 96 4.78 6.21 7.85
C HIS A 96 6.17 5.60 7.66
N ASN A 97 6.95 6.15 6.73
CA ASN A 97 8.36 5.79 6.58
C ASN A 97 9.06 6.01 7.94
N GLY A 98 9.68 4.94 8.47
CA GLY A 98 10.34 4.92 9.78
C GLY A 98 11.63 5.75 9.77
N GLN A 99 12.30 6.05 10.88
CA GLN A 99 12.12 5.84 12.32
C GLN A 99 12.56 7.15 13.01
N GLU A 100 12.00 7.53 14.16
CA GLU A 100 12.55 8.66 14.91
C GLU A 100 14.01 8.36 15.31
N GLY A 101 14.97 8.97 14.62
CA GLY A 101 16.42 8.78 14.85
C GLY A 101 17.21 8.06 13.76
N ASP A 102 16.61 7.67 12.63
CA ASP A 102 17.35 7.05 11.50
C ASP A 102 17.84 8.06 10.44
N GLY A 103 17.58 9.35 10.64
CA GLY A 103 17.97 10.42 9.72
C GLY A 103 17.07 10.53 8.48
N SER A 104 16.02 9.72 8.37
CA SER A 104 14.98 9.88 7.36
C SER A 104 14.21 11.18 7.62
N THR A 105 13.98 11.98 6.58
CA THR A 105 12.93 13.01 6.66
C THR A 105 11.62 12.29 6.97
N PRO A 106 10.91 12.61 8.07
CA PRO A 106 9.68 11.92 8.42
C PRO A 106 8.72 12.00 7.23
N GLY A 107 8.41 10.83 6.67
CA GLY A 107 7.47 10.73 5.56
C GLY A 107 6.06 11.03 6.08
N GLU A 108 5.24 11.66 5.25
CA GLU A 108 3.82 11.82 5.57
C GLU A 108 3.18 10.43 5.77
N TRP A 109 2.25 10.37 6.73
CA TRP A 109 1.42 9.19 6.90
C TRP A 109 0.64 8.93 5.62
N ARG A 110 0.56 7.67 5.20
CA ARG A 110 -0.17 7.25 4.00
C ARG A 110 -1.05 6.05 4.27
N LEU A 111 -2.27 6.07 3.76
CA LEU A 111 -3.15 4.90 3.79
C LEU A 111 -2.62 3.84 2.83
N MET A 112 -2.57 2.59 3.29
CA MET A 112 -2.17 1.46 2.47
C MET A 112 -3.28 1.07 1.51
N PRO A 113 -2.93 0.52 0.33
CA PRO A 113 -3.91 -0.09 -0.55
C PRO A 113 -4.76 -1.10 0.20
N ARG A 114 -6.07 -1.05 -0.05
CA ARG A 114 -7.08 -1.91 0.58
C ARG A 114 -7.05 -3.28 -0.10
N VAL A 115 -6.10 -4.12 0.30
CA VAL A 115 -5.79 -5.39 -0.38
C VAL A 115 -6.56 -6.60 0.17
N TRP A 116 -7.30 -6.45 1.27
CA TRP A 116 -8.00 -7.56 1.92
C TRP A 116 -9.52 -7.42 1.78
N GLY A 117 -10.17 -8.41 1.18
CA GLY A 117 -11.63 -8.47 1.04
C GLY A 117 -12.20 -7.61 -0.09
N LYS A 118 -13.51 -7.37 -0.05
CA LYS A 118 -14.26 -6.59 -1.06
C LYS A 118 -14.19 -5.06 -0.83
N GLY A 119 -13.62 -4.62 0.29
CA GLY A 119 -13.71 -3.24 0.79
C GLY A 119 -15.14 -2.84 1.17
N ILE A 120 -15.31 -1.81 2.00
CA ILE A 120 -16.64 -1.21 2.20
C ILE A 120 -17.05 -0.53 0.90
N SER A 121 -18.24 -0.86 0.42
CA SER A 121 -18.74 -0.34 -0.85
C SER A 121 -19.15 1.13 -0.71
N THR A 122 -18.56 1.99 -1.54
CA THR A 122 -19.03 3.36 -1.72
C THR A 122 -20.29 3.32 -2.59
N PRO A 123 -21.44 3.86 -2.15
CA PRO A 123 -22.65 3.94 -2.97
C PRO A 123 -22.48 4.70 -4.29
#